data_AF-A0A8S0H7Q3-F1
#
_entry.id   AF-A0A8S0H7Q3-F1
#
_cell.length_a   1.000
_cell.length_b   1.000
_cell.length_c   1.000
_cell.angle_alpha   90.00
_cell.angle_beta   90.00
_cell.angle_gamma   90.00
#
_symmetry.space_group_name_H-M   'P 1'
#
loop_
_entity.id
_entity.type
_entity.pdbx_description
1 polymer ?
#
loop_
_entity_poly.entity_id
_entity_poly.type
_entity_poly.pdbx_seq_one_letter_code
_entity_poly.pdbx_strand_id
1 'polypeptide(L)'
;MEFYAVQKPGSHGQLPATLSRLKHLDSLPGAEQIPASPAVAIWDRNGKLAYFGPYSEGLTCNSSNSFIEPILQALEDNRPVSATHTLAIGCYCPWPAEQGIRD
;
A
#
# COMPACT_ATOMS: atom_id res chain seq x y z
N MET A 1 14.20 8.75 -2.45
CA MET A 1 13.04 7.86 -2.35
C MET A 1 11.82 8.68 -2.66
N GLU A 2 10.99 8.22 -3.59
CA GLU A 2 9.78 8.94 -3.99
C GLU A 2 8.56 8.21 -3.45
N PHE A 3 7.57 8.96 -3.01
CA PHE A 3 6.34 8.42 -2.44
C PHE A 3 5.14 8.87 -3.26
N TYR A 4 4.23 7.93 -3.47
CA TYR A 4 3.05 8.14 -4.28
C TYR A 4 1.80 7.64 -3.57
N ALA A 5 0.69 8.31 -3.86
CA ALA A 5 -0.63 7.90 -3.43
C ALA A 5 -1.44 7.39 -4.62
N VAL A 6 -2.03 6.21 -4.47
CA VAL A 6 -2.96 5.64 -5.44
C VAL A 6 -4.30 5.49 -4.75
N GLN A 7 -5.34 5.98 -5.40
CA GLN A 7 -6.73 5.74 -5.00
C GLN A 7 -7.31 4.70 -5.95
N LYS A 8 -7.95 3.67 -5.40
CA LYS A 8 -8.59 2.64 -6.22
C LYS A 8 -9.66 3.32 -7.11
N PRO A 9 -9.69 3.05 -8.43
CA PRO A 9 -10.74 3.57 -9.30
C PRO A 9 -12.14 3.25 -8.76
N GLY A 10 -13.02 4.27 -8.74
CA GLY A 10 -14.39 4.18 -8.23
C GLY A 10 -14.53 4.23 -6.69
N SER A 11 -13.44 4.49 -5.95
CA SER A 11 -13.51 4.69 -4.49
C SER A 11 -13.54 6.17 -4.10
N HIS A 12 -14.03 6.48 -2.89
CA HIS A 12 -13.96 7.81 -2.29
C HIS A 12 -13.12 7.78 -1.01
N GLY A 13 -12.24 8.77 -0.85
CA GLY A 13 -11.40 8.90 0.34
C GLY A 13 -10.44 10.07 0.20
N GLN A 14 -9.90 10.53 1.32
CA GLN A 14 -8.85 11.56 1.34
C GLN A 14 -7.74 11.09 2.27
N LEU A 15 -6.51 11.38 1.87
CA LEU A 15 -5.36 11.17 2.73
C LEU A 15 -5.46 12.10 3.96
N PRO A 16 -5.00 11.64 5.14
CA PRO A 16 -4.79 12.53 6.27
C PRO A 16 -3.88 13.71 5.88
N ALA A 17 -4.08 14.86 6.53
CA ALA A 17 -3.33 16.09 6.22
C ALA A 17 -1.80 15.90 6.26
N THR A 18 -1.30 15.00 7.12
CA THR A 18 0.12 14.62 7.20
C THR A 18 0.68 14.01 5.92
N LEU A 19 -0.17 13.40 5.09
CA LEU A 19 0.19 12.76 3.82
C LEU A 19 -0.22 13.59 2.59
N SER A 20 -0.70 14.82 2.79
CA SER A 20 -1.14 15.71 1.70
C SER A 20 -0.04 16.07 0.68
N ARG A 21 1.23 15.86 1.02
CA ARG A 21 2.38 16.11 0.13
C ARG A 21 2.69 14.94 -0.82
N LEU A 22 2.06 13.79 -0.63
CA LEU A 22 2.27 12.65 -1.52
C LEU A 22 1.77 12.99 -2.93
N LYS A 23 2.59 12.68 -3.94
CA LYS A 23 2.18 12.85 -5.33
C LYS A 23 1.12 11.80 -5.65
N HIS A 24 -0.05 12.25 -6.10
CA HIS A 24 -1.09 11.36 -6.59
C HIS A 24 -0.70 10.77 -7.95
N LEU A 25 -0.98 9.48 -8.11
CA LEU A 25 -0.98 8.79 -9.40
C LEU A 25 -2.42 8.54 -9.80
N ASP A 26 -2.80 9.02 -10.99
CA ASP A 26 -4.18 8.89 -11.49
C ASP A 26 -4.59 7.43 -11.70
N SER A 27 -3.63 6.58 -12.07
CA SER A 27 -3.83 5.14 -12.23
C SER A 27 -2.54 4.36 -11.97
N LEU A 28 -2.69 3.15 -11.46
CA LEU A 28 -1.63 2.15 -11.37
C LEU A 28 -2.21 0.83 -11.92
N PRO A 29 -1.70 0.30 -13.05
CA PRO A 29 -2.24 -0.94 -13.62
C PRO A 29 -2.27 -2.08 -12.60
N GLY A 30 -3.44 -2.72 -12.45
CA GLY A 30 -3.64 -3.80 -11.49
C GLY A 30 -4.13 -3.33 -10.11
N ALA A 31 -4.19 -2.03 -9.85
CA ALA A 31 -4.73 -1.48 -8.60
C ALA A 31 -6.22 -1.83 -8.39
N GLU A 32 -6.94 -2.16 -9.46
CA GLU A 32 -8.33 -2.61 -9.44
C GLU A 32 -8.49 -3.94 -8.70
N GLN A 33 -7.43 -4.75 -8.65
CA GLN A 33 -7.40 -6.08 -8.03
C GLN A 33 -6.95 -6.06 -6.57
N ILE A 34 -6.62 -4.89 -6.02
CA ILE A 34 -6.16 -4.76 -4.63
C ILE A 34 -7.33 -5.11 -3.69
N PRO A 35 -7.23 -6.22 -2.93
CA PRO A 35 -8.36 -6.74 -2.17
C PRO A 35 -8.65 -5.93 -0.89
N ALA A 36 -7.69 -5.13 -0.42
CA ALA A 36 -7.71 -4.50 0.88
C ALA A 36 -6.86 -3.24 0.94
N SER A 37 -7.23 -2.30 1.81
CA SER A 37 -6.44 -1.13 2.19
C SER A 37 -6.33 -0.98 3.71
N PRO A 38 -5.26 -0.36 4.25
CA PRO A 38 -4.10 0.18 3.53
C PRO A 38 -3.14 -0.91 3.04
N ALA A 39 -2.61 -0.74 1.82
CA ALA A 39 -1.59 -1.60 1.22
C ALA A 39 -0.43 -0.74 0.69
N VAL A 40 0.77 -1.31 0.66
CA VAL A 40 2.00 -0.66 0.21
C VAL A 40 2.67 -1.50 -0.86
N ALA A 41 3.14 -0.84 -1.91
CA ALA A 41 3.99 -1.41 -2.94
C ALA A 41 5.35 -0.70 -2.90
N ILE A 42 6.45 -1.45 -2.95
CA ILE A 42 7.82 -0.91 -2.97
C ILE A 42 8.53 -1.47 -4.19
N TRP A 43 9.13 -0.59 -4.98
CA TRP A 43 9.99 -0.95 -6.09
C TRP A 43 11.45 -0.62 -5.74
N ASP A 44 12.37 -1.47 -6.15
CA ASP A 44 13.80 -1.19 -6.04
C ASP A 44 14.25 -0.15 -7.09
N ARG A 45 15.51 0.25 -7.01
CA ARG A 45 16.12 1.24 -7.92
C ARG A 45 16.16 0.83 -9.39
N ASN A 46 15.94 -0.45 -9.70
CA ASN A 46 15.87 -0.97 -11.06
C ASN A 46 14.41 -1.08 -11.56
N GLY A 47 13.44 -0.62 -10.76
CA GLY A 47 12.02 -0.73 -11.06
C GLY A 47 11.44 -2.13 -10.82
N LYS A 48 12.15 -3.02 -10.12
CA LYS A 48 11.63 -4.34 -9.77
C LYS A 48 10.77 -4.24 -8.52
N LEU A 49 9.59 -4.86 -8.54
CA LEU A 49 8.74 -4.95 -7.35
C LEU A 49 9.44 -5.76 -6.26
N ALA A 50 9.77 -5.09 -5.16
CA ALA A 50 10.45 -5.67 -4.00
C ALA A 50 9.46 -6.13 -2.93
N TYR A 51 8.32 -5.45 -2.80
CA TYR A 51 7.29 -5.75 -1.82
C TYR A 51 5.90 -5.32 -2.30
N PHE A 52 4.89 -6.13 -2.00
CA PHE A 52 3.49 -5.74 -2.07
C PHE A 52 2.71 -6.42 -0.94
N GLY A 53 2.00 -5.63 -0.13
CA GLY A 53 1.29 -6.17 1.02
C GLY A 53 0.85 -5.10 2.04
N PRO A 54 0.43 -5.51 3.24
CA PRO A 54 0.01 -4.61 4.31
C PRO A 54 1.17 -3.79 4.87
N TYR A 55 0.91 -2.56 5.31
CA TYR A 55 1.93 -1.73 5.96
C TYR A 55 2.49 -2.39 7.24
N SER A 56 1.61 -2.91 8.11
CA SER A 56 1.96 -3.42 9.45
C SER A 56 1.08 -4.60 9.87
N GLU A 57 1.46 -5.26 10.96
CA GLU A 57 0.65 -6.27 11.65
C GLU A 57 -0.31 -5.65 12.68
N GLY A 58 -1.49 -6.24 12.87
CA GLY A 58 -2.42 -5.89 13.95
C GLY A 58 -3.35 -4.72 13.63
N LEU A 59 -4.04 -4.22 14.66
CA LEU A 59 -5.10 -3.20 14.50
C LEU A 59 -4.56 -1.77 14.35
N THR A 60 -3.35 -1.51 14.85
CA THR A 60 -2.72 -0.18 14.81
C THR A 60 -1.57 -0.18 13.82
N CYS A 61 -1.42 0.90 13.06
CA CYS A 61 -0.30 1.08 12.13
C CYS A 61 0.77 1.95 12.80
N ASN A 62 1.95 1.41 13.09
CA ASN A 62 3.09 2.17 13.59
C ASN A 62 4.43 1.54 13.16
N SER A 63 5.56 2.14 13.55
CA SER A 63 6.88 1.63 13.18
C SER A 63 7.27 0.35 13.92
N SER A 64 6.78 0.14 15.16
CA SER A 64 7.13 -1.03 15.97
C SER A 64 6.52 -2.35 15.46
N ASN A 65 5.51 -2.28 14.60
CA ASN A 65 4.86 -3.44 13.98
C ASN A 65 4.87 -3.38 12.44
N SER A 66 5.80 -2.62 11.86
CA SER A 66 5.89 -2.43 10.43
C SER A 66 6.48 -3.64 9.71
N PHE A 67 5.82 -4.09 8.64
CA PHE A 67 6.39 -5.08 7.72
C PHE A 67 7.37 -4.45 6.73
N ILE A 68 7.26 -3.13 6.50
CA ILE A 68 8.00 -2.46 5.42
C ILE A 68 9.36 -1.92 5.87
N GLU A 69 9.58 -1.64 7.16
CA GLU A 69 10.86 -1.08 7.61
C GLU A 69 12.06 -1.98 7.31
N PRO A 70 12.00 -3.32 7.53
CA PRO A 70 13.10 -4.20 7.14
C PRO A 70 13.34 -4.23 5.63
N ILE A 71 12.30 -4.02 4.82
CA ILE A 71 12.38 -3.97 3.36
C ILE A 71 13.10 -2.69 2.94
N LEU A 72 12.69 -1.53 3.47
CA LEU A 72 13.30 -0.24 3.18
C LEU A 72 14.78 -0.25 3.57
N GLN A 73 15.11 -0.70 4.78
CA GLN A 73 16.49 -0.80 5.23
C GLN A 73 17.34 -1.69 4.30
N ALA A 74 16.82 -2.85 3.89
CA ALA A 74 17.54 -3.72 2.98
C ALA A 74 17.78 -3.07 1.61
N LEU A 75 16.79 -2.37 1.06
CA LEU A 75 16.95 -1.66 -0.22
C LEU A 75 17.92 -0.48 -0.12
N GLU A 76 17.92 0.25 0.99
CA GLU A 76 18.90 1.31 1.28
C GLU A 76 20.34 0.75 1.36
N ASP A 77 20.50 -0.44 1.94
CA ASP A 77 21.77 -1.17 1.99
C ASP A 77 22.18 -1.80 0.62
N ASN A 78 21.43 -1.54 -0.46
CA ASN A 78 21.55 -2.21 -1.76
C ASN A 78 21.44 -3.75 -1.68
N ARG A 79 20.73 -4.28 -0.69
CA ARG A 79 20.41 -5.71 -0.60
C ARG A 79 19.14 -6.01 -1.39
N PRO A 80 19.15 -7.00 -2.30
CA PRO A 80 17.97 -7.35 -3.07
C PRO A 80 16.89 -7.94 -2.16
N VAL A 81 15.64 -7.53 -2.39
CA VAL A 81 14.47 -8.04 -1.67
C VAL A 81 13.42 -8.49 -2.67
N SER A 82 12.71 -9.57 -2.33
CA SER A 82 11.58 -10.09 -3.10
C SER A 82 10.56 -10.69 -2.14
N ALA A 83 9.76 -9.83 -1.52
CA ALA A 83 8.71 -10.16 -0.56
C ALA A 83 7.32 -9.85 -1.15
N THR A 84 6.99 -10.50 -2.27
CA THR A 84 5.74 -10.27 -3.01
C THR A 84 4.56 -11.14 -2.53
N HIS A 85 4.78 -12.01 -1.55
CA HIS A 85 3.79 -12.99 -1.07
C HIS A 85 3.46 -12.83 0.42
N THR A 86 3.52 -11.61 0.96
CA THR A 86 3.19 -11.37 2.37
C THR A 86 1.67 -11.34 2.54
N LEU A 87 1.06 -12.52 2.56
CA LEU A 87 -0.29 -12.71 3.07
C LEU A 87 -0.23 -12.56 4.59
N ALA A 88 -0.51 -11.36 5.10
CA ALA A 88 -0.93 -11.29 6.50
C ALA A 88 -2.40 -11.73 6.56
N ILE A 89 -2.72 -12.54 7.57
CA ILE A 89 -4.11 -12.91 7.86
C ILE A 89 -4.68 -11.80 8.72
N GLY A 90 -5.67 -11.09 8.20
CA GLY A 90 -6.31 -9.98 8.89
C GLY A 90 -7.74 -9.77 8.43
N CYS A 91 -8.54 -9.15 9.29
CA CYS A 91 -9.85 -8.62 8.89
C CYS A 91 -9.61 -7.34 8.11
N TYR A 92 -9.55 -7.44 6.79
CA TYR A 92 -9.46 -6.26 5.95
C TYR A 92 -10.84 -5.69 5.66
N CYS A 93 -10.96 -4.37 5.71
CA CYS A 93 -12.15 -3.72 5.19
C CYS A 93 -12.21 -3.95 3.68
N PRO A 94 -13.28 -4.53 3.13
CA PRO A 94 -13.51 -4.43 1.70
C PRO A 94 -13.63 -2.94 1.35
N TRP A 95 -13.11 -2.56 0.20
CA TRP A 95 -13.36 -1.23 -0.32
C TRP A 95 -14.88 -1.00 -0.40
N PRO A 96 -15.38 0.21 -0.11
CA PRO A 96 -16.75 0.53 -0.43
C PRO A 96 -16.96 0.30 -1.93
N ALA A 97 -17.70 -0.75 -2.29
CA ALA A 97 -18.32 -0.79 -3.61
C ALA A 97 -19.26 0.41 -3.66
N GLU A 98 -19.35 1.11 -4.80
CA GLU A 98 -20.38 2.12 -5.01
C GLU A 98 -21.71 1.55 -4.52
N GLN A 99 -22.18 2.02 -3.36
CA GLN A 99 -23.53 1.75 -2.92
C GLN A 99 -24.41 2.60 -3.83
N GLY A 100 -24.75 2.03 -4.98
CA GLY A 100 -25.91 2.46 -5.73
C GLY A 100 -27.07 2.57 -4.75
N ILE A 101 -27.68 3.75 -4.75
CA ILE A 101 -28.95 4.09 -4.12
C ILE A 101 -29.87 2.88 -4.20
N ARG A 102 -30.24 2.32 -3.05
CA ARG A 102 -31.39 1.42 -2.94
C ARG A 102 -32.46 2.19 -2.19
N ASP A 103 -33.56 2.39 -2.88
CA ASP A 103 -34.80 3.02 -2.43
C ASP A 103 -35.34 2.39 -1.13
#